data_AF-A0A7X9A493-F1
#
_entry.id   AF-A0A7X9A493-F1
#
_cell.length_a   1.000
_cell.length_b   1.000
_cell.length_c   1.000
_cell.angle_alpha   90.00
_cell.angle_beta   90.00
_cell.angle_gamma   90.00
#
_symmetry.space_group_name_H-M   'P 1'
#
loop_
_entity.id
_entity.type
_entity.pdbx_description
1 polymer ?
#
loop_
_entity_poly.entity_id
_entity_poly.type
_entity_poly.pdbx_seq_one_letter_code
_entity_poly.pdbx_strand_id
1 'polypeptide(L)' 'MTTQIMIFSGWTLYGQINDANKWMAENKQYKIIDVKIKTKFLGVIVYIIYEC' A
#
# COMPACT_ATOMS: atom_id res chain seq x y z
N MET A 1 17.27 -3.59 8.49
CA MET A 1 15.95 -2.96 8.44
C MET A 1 15.85 -2.20 7.13
N THR A 2 15.11 -2.74 6.16
CA THR A 2 14.93 -2.12 4.85
C THR A 2 13.53 -1.52 4.79
N THR A 3 13.43 -0.23 4.48
CA THR A 3 12.16 0.46 4.29
C THR A 3 11.79 0.42 2.82
N GLN A 4 10.62 -0.11 2.49
CA GLN A 4 10.10 -0.15 1.12
C GLN A 4 8.87 0.75 0.99
N ILE A 5 8.78 1.49 -0.13
CA ILE A 5 7.63 2.33 -0.46
C ILE A 5 6.87 1.64 -1.57
N MET A 6 5.60 1.32 -1.32
CA MET A 6 4.73 0.69 -2.30
C MET A 6 3.63 1.67 -2.71
N ILE A 7 3.50 1.87 -4.01
CA ILE A 7 2.52 2.79 -4.59
C ILE A 7 1.51 1.96 -5.38
N PHE A 8 0.25 2.04 -5.00
CA PHE A 8 -0.85 1.48 -5.79
C PHE A 8 -1.53 2.61 -6.54
N SER A 9 -1.64 2.47 -7.87
CA SER A 9 -2.38 3.38 -8.76
C SER A 9 -3.50 2.58 -9.44
N GLY A 10 -4.75 2.99 -9.24
CA GLY A 10 -5.93 2.24 -9.68
C GLY A 10 -7.16 3.15 -9.76
N TRP A 11 -8.17 2.72 -10.50
CA TRP A 11 -9.34 3.54 -10.83
C TRP A 11 -10.26 3.81 -9.62
N THR A 12 -10.20 2.97 -8.58
CA THR A 12 -11.01 3.12 -7.36
C THR A 12 -10.19 2.83 -6.11
N LEU A 13 -10.44 3.63 -5.07
CA LEU A 13 -9.78 3.49 -3.75
C LEU A 13 -9.97 2.09 -3.15
N TYR A 14 -11.18 1.53 -3.30
CA TYR A 14 -11.52 0.21 -2.78
C TYR A 14 -10.73 -0.93 -3.43
N GLY A 15 -10.50 -0.87 -4.74
CA GLY A 15 -9.68 -1.86 -5.44
C GLY A 15 -8.23 -1.85 -4.95
N GLN A 16 -7.67 -0.65 -4.75
CA GLN A 16 -6.29 -0.49 -4.29
C GLN A 16 -6.07 -0.99 -2.85
N ILE A 17 -7.05 -0.79 -1.96
CA ILE A 17 -6.98 -1.33 -0.60
C ILE A 17 -7.06 -2.85 -0.62
N ASN A 18 -7.92 -3.42 -1.46
CA ASN A 18 -8.05 -4.86 -1.58
C ASN A 18 -6.79 -5.53 -2.14
N ASP A 19 -6.18 -4.93 -3.17
CA ASP A 19 -4.92 -5.42 -3.76
C ASP A 19 -3.75 -5.31 -2.78
N ALA A 20 -3.66 -4.20 -2.03
CA ALA A 20 -2.67 -4.05 -0.98
C ALA A 20 -2.84 -5.11 0.11
N ASN A 21 -4.07 -5.34 0.59
CA ASN A 21 -4.35 -6.37 1.59
C ASN A 21 -4.01 -7.77 1.11
N LYS A 22 -4.28 -8.09 -0.16
CA LYS A 22 -3.91 -9.38 -0.75
C LYS A 22 -2.39 -9.56 -0.80
N TRP A 23 -1.66 -8.54 -1.29
CA TRP A 23 -0.20 -8.56 -1.33
C TRP A 23 0.39 -8.73 0.08
N MET A 24 -0.15 -8.04 1.07
CA MET A 24 0.30 -8.14 2.47
C MET A 24 0.01 -9.51 3.10
N ALA A 25 -1.13 -10.13 2.78
CA ALA A 25 -1.46 -11.47 3.26
C ALA A 25 -0.47 -12.52 2.75
N GLU A 26 0.03 -12.35 1.52
CA GLU A 26 1.09 -13.18 0.93
C GLU A 26 2.48 -12.83 1.52
N ASN A 27 2.70 -11.58 1.91
CA ASN A 27 3.98 -11.04 2.36
C ASN A 27 3.98 -10.72 3.87
N LYS A 28 3.71 -11.73 4.71
CA LYS A 28 3.59 -11.61 6.18
C LYS A 28 4.82 -11.05 6.93
N GLN A 29 5.97 -10.98 6.27
CA GLN A 29 7.22 -10.41 6.79
C GLN A 29 7.24 -8.88 6.78
N TYR A 30 6.27 -8.24 6.13
CA TYR A 30 6.20 -6.80 6.03
C TYR A 30 5.14 -6.22 6.97
N LYS A 31 5.49 -5.13 7.66
CA LYS A 31 4.59 -4.39 8.55
C LYS A 31 4.34 -2.99 8.00
N ILE A 32 3.06 -2.62 7.85
CA ILE A 32 2.68 -1.25 7.48
C ILE A 32 3.01 -0.33 8.64
N ILE A 33 3.69 0.77 8.33
CA ILE A 33 3.97 1.83 9.31
C ILE A 33 3.15 3.08 9.02
N ASP A 34 2.89 3.40 7.74
CA ASP A 34 2.10 4.57 7.36
C ASP A 34 1.38 4.35 6.02
N VAL A 35 0.23 4.97 5.85
CA VAL A 35 -0.59 4.94 4.62
C VAL A 35 -1.01 6.35 4.26
N LYS A 36 -0.60 6.82 3.09
CA LYS A 36 -0.97 8.13 2.55
C LYS A 36 -1.89 7.98 1.35
N ILE A 37 -3.09 8.53 1.48
CA ILE A 37 -4.10 8.53 0.43
C ILE A 37 -4.18 9.94 -0.16
N LYS A 38 -3.99 10.06 -1.48
CA LYS A 38 -4.17 11.33 -2.20
C LYS A 38 -5.20 11.15 -3.30
N THR A 39 -6.40 11.70 -3.08
CA THR A 39 -7.56 11.56 -3.97
C THR A 39 -7.62 12.58 -5.12
N LYS A 40 -6.71 13.57 -5.16
CA LYS A 40 -6.76 14.68 -6.14
C LYS A 40 -6.49 14.29 -7.61
N PHE A 41 -5.83 13.16 -7.89
CA PHE A 41 -5.48 12.72 -9.25
C PHE A 41 -5.63 11.20 -9.39
N LEU A 42 -6.84 10.73 -9.70
CA LEU A 42 -7.14 9.30 -9.94
C LEU A 42 -6.95 8.36 -8.73
N GLY A 43 -6.99 8.89 -7.50
CA GLY A 43 -6.92 8.08 -6.28
C GLY A 43 -5.61 7.30 -6.18
N VAL A 44 -4.53 7.92 -5.69
CA VAL A 44 -3.26 7.20 -5.45
C VAL A 44 -3.17 6.87 -3.98
N ILE A 45 -2.83 5.61 -3.66
CA ILE A 45 -2.54 5.16 -2.29
C ILE A 45 -1.08 4.76 -2.21
N VAL A 46 -0.38 5.33 -1.23
CA VAL A 46 1.02 5.06 -0.92
C VAL A 46 1.09 4.35 0.43
N TYR A 47 1.68 3.17 0.47
CA TYR A 47 1.97 2.42 1.68
C TYR A 47 3.47 2.48 1.97
N ILE A 48 3.80 2.75 3.23
CA ILE A 48 5.16 2.66 3.74
C ILE A 48 5.24 1.38 4.58
N ILE A 49 6.04 0.44 4.10
CA ILE A 49 6.15 -0.91 4.65
C ILE A 49 7.59 -1.18 5.07
N TYR A 50 7.77 -1.85 6.20
CA TYR A 50 9.07 -2.26 6.69
C TYR A 50 9.17 -3.79 6.66
N GLU A 51 10.31 -4.27 6.19
CA GLU A 51 10.69 -5.68 6.28
C GLU A 51 11.25 -5.93 7.70
N CYS A 52 10.60 -6.83 8.45
CA CYS A 52 11.02 -7.23 9.80
C CYS A 52 12.24 -8.14 9.76
#